data_AF-A0AAC8X063-F1
#
_entry.id   AF-A0AAC8X063-F1
#
_cell.length_a   1.000
_cell.length_b   1.000
_cell.length_c   1.000
_cell.angle_alpha   90.00
_cell.angle_beta   90.00
_cell.angle_gamma   90.00
#
_symmetry.space_group_name_H-M   'P 1'
#
loop_
_entity.id
_entity.type
_entity.pdbx_description
1 polymer ?
#
loop_
_entity_poly.entity_id
_entity_poly.type
_entity_poly.pdbx_seq_one_letter_code
_entity_poly.pdbx_strand_id
1 'polypeptide(L)'
;MREANKIRGKKITILQGTPADFMEWLGAPKSYTYGRLKDNILNKVIEEINLKIDDMDLELFQARRGRQVVLVEIYNNFVQA
;
A
#
# COMPACT_ATOMS: atom_id res chain seq x y z
N MET A 1 -16.16 -23.75 10.23
CA MET A 1 -16.68 -22.49 10.81
C MET A 1 -15.83 -21.37 10.23
N ARG A 2 -16.35 -20.57 9.29
CA ARG A 2 -15.63 -19.39 8.78
C ARG A 2 -15.94 -18.25 9.75
N GLU A 3 -15.12 -18.06 10.77
CA GLU A 3 -15.12 -16.80 11.50
C GLU A 3 -14.65 -15.73 10.50
N ALA A 4 -15.62 -15.04 9.90
CA ALA A 4 -15.37 -13.73 9.34
C ALA A 4 -14.89 -12.89 10.52
N ASN A 5 -13.59 -12.61 10.57
CA ASN A 5 -12.99 -11.70 11.52
C ASN A 5 -13.66 -10.32 11.30
N LYS A 6 -14.75 -10.07 12.05
CA LYS A 6 -15.57 -8.85 11.98
C LYS A 6 -14.91 -7.67 12.68
N ILE A 7 -13.77 -7.91 13.32
CA ILE A 7 -12.83 -6.87 13.66
C ILE A 7 -12.06 -6.58 12.37
N ARG A 8 -12.66 -5.76 11.49
CA ARG A 8 -11.85 -4.95 10.58
C ARG A 8 -11.02 -4.04 11.49
N GLY A 9 -9.93 -4.58 12.04
CA GLY A 9 -8.99 -3.85 12.90
C GLY A 9 -8.72 -2.53 12.24
N LYS A 10 -8.88 -1.43 12.98
CA LYS A 10 -8.95 -0.05 12.49
C LYS A 10 -7.92 0.17 11.37
N LYS A 11 -8.33 -0.01 10.12
CA LYS A 11 -7.46 0.19 8.96
C LYS A 11 -7.39 1.68 8.73
N ILE A 12 -6.27 2.28 9.11
CA ILE A 12 -6.06 3.71 8.89
C ILE A 12 -5.36 3.83 7.54
N THR A 13 -6.08 4.31 6.54
CA THR A 13 -5.48 4.68 5.25
C THR A 13 -4.54 5.85 5.49
N ILE A 14 -3.23 5.64 5.31
CA ILE A 14 -2.22 6.70 5.42
C ILE A 14 -2.14 7.46 4.10
N LEU A 15 -2.18 6.72 2.98
CA LEU A 15 -2.02 7.28 1.66
C LEU A 15 -2.94 6.56 0.67
N GLN A 16 -3.65 7.33 -0.15
CA GLN A 16 -4.56 6.84 -1.18
C GLN A 16 -4.40 7.68 -2.44
N GLY A 17 -4.35 7.01 -3.60
CA GLY A 17 -4.28 7.68 -4.90
C GLY A 17 -4.35 6.70 -6.06
N THR A 18 -4.30 7.21 -7.27
CA THR A 18 -4.13 6.39 -8.48
C THR A 18 -2.66 5.99 -8.66
N PRO A 19 -2.36 4.98 -9.49
CA PRO A 19 -0.98 4.68 -9.87
C PRO A 19 -0.19 5.88 -10.43
N ALA A 20 -0.88 6.80 -11.11
CA ALA A 20 -0.26 8.00 -11.67
C ALA A 20 0.13 8.99 -10.57
N ASP A 21 -0.75 9.19 -9.58
CA ASP A 21 -0.47 10.08 -8.44
C ASP A 21 0.76 9.60 -7.66
N PHE A 22 0.87 8.30 -7.40
CA PHE A 22 2.06 7.73 -6.74
C PHE A 22 3.35 7.92 -7.56
N MET A 23 3.28 7.85 -8.89
CA MET A 23 4.43 8.12 -9.75
C MET A 23 4.83 9.60 -9.70
N GLU A 24 3.85 10.51 -9.67
CA GLU A 24 4.10 11.95 -9.57
C GLU A 24 4.68 12.34 -8.21
N TRP A 25 4.06 11.91 -7.11
CA TRP A 25 4.49 12.24 -5.75
C TRP A 25 5.90 11.76 -5.43
N LEU A 26 6.28 10.59 -5.95
CA LEU A 26 7.60 10.01 -5.74
C LEU A 26 8.62 10.43 -6.80
N GLY A 27 8.25 11.33 -7.72
CA GLY A 27 9.14 11.79 -8.78
C GLY A 27 9.67 10.65 -9.66
N ALA A 28 8.85 9.62 -9.91
CA ALA A 28 9.26 8.45 -10.65
C ALA A 28 9.67 8.82 -12.09
N PRO A 29 10.73 8.21 -12.65
CA PRO A 29 11.11 8.43 -14.04
C PRO A 29 9.94 8.15 -14.99
N LYS A 30 9.77 8.93 -16.05
CA LYS A 30 8.69 8.74 -17.05
C LYS A 30 8.68 7.34 -17.68
N SER A 31 9.81 6.62 -17.65
CA SER A 31 9.95 5.26 -18.16
C SER A 31 9.45 4.18 -17.19
N TYR A 32 9.12 4.52 -15.95
CA TYR A 32 8.59 3.58 -14.99
C TYR A 32 7.12 3.30 -15.27
N THR A 33 6.79 2.01 -15.21
CA THR A 33 5.42 1.58 -15.07
C THR A 33 5.10 1.49 -13.58
N TYR A 34 3.82 1.58 -13.23
CA TYR A 34 3.38 1.35 -11.86
C TYR A 34 3.88 0.01 -11.30
N GLY A 35 3.90 -1.05 -12.12
CA GLY A 35 4.44 -2.35 -11.70
C GLY A 35 5.90 -2.27 -11.23
N ARG A 36 6.75 -1.56 -12.00
CA ARG A 36 8.15 -1.33 -11.60
C ARG A 36 8.28 -0.47 -10.36
N LEU A 37 7.50 0.60 -10.26
CA LEU A 37 7.46 1.44 -9.05
C LEU A 37 7.09 0.59 -7.83
N LYS A 38 6.05 -0.23 -7.97
CA LYS A 38 5.55 -1.09 -6.90
C LYS A 38 6.60 -2.09 -6.43
N ASP A 39 7.20 -2.83 -7.35
CA ASP A 39 8.12 -3.92 -7.00
C ASP A 39 9.49 -3.39 -6.54
N ASN A 40 9.98 -2.31 -7.16
CA ASN A 40 11.31 -1.79 -6.85
C ASN A 40 11.33 -0.82 -5.67
N ILE A 41 10.23 -0.12 -5.41
CA ILE A 41 10.17 0.96 -4.41
C ILE A 41 9.13 0.65 -3.34
N LEU A 42 7.83 0.62 -3.70
CA LEU A 42 6.76 0.60 -2.69
C LEU A 42 6.85 -0.62 -1.76
N ASN A 43 6.98 -1.82 -2.32
CA ASN A 43 7.06 -3.04 -1.52
C ASN A 43 8.30 -3.05 -0.62
N LYS A 44 9.45 -2.58 -1.12
CA LYS A 44 10.71 -2.56 -0.36
C LYS A 44 10.66 -1.55 0.78
N VAL A 45 10.11 -0.37 0.53
CA VAL A 45 9.96 0.67 1.56
C VAL A 45 8.98 0.23 2.64
N ILE A 46 7.87 -0.41 2.26
CA ILE A 46 6.91 -1.00 3.21
C ILE A 46 7.59 -2.06 4.07
N GLU A 47 8.32 -2.99 3.46
CA GLU A 47 9.06 -4.03 4.19
C GLU A 47 10.11 -3.43 5.14
N GLU A 48 10.87 -2.43 4.69
CA GLU A 48 11.88 -1.76 5.50
C GLU A 48 11.27 -0.99 6.68
N ILE A 49 10.16 -0.28 6.47
CA ILE A 49 9.46 0.43 7.53
C ILE A 49 8.93 -0.55 8.57
N ASN A 50 8.24 -1.61 8.14
CA ASN A 50 7.71 -2.62 9.05
C ASN A 50 8.82 -3.36 9.81
N LEU A 51 10.02 -3.48 9.24
CA LEU A 51 11.18 -4.08 9.92
C LEU A 51 11.83 -3.12 10.93
N LYS A 52 11.85 -1.81 10.66
CA LYS A 52 12.60 -0.82 11.45
C LYS A 52 11.76 -0.10 12.50
N ILE A 53 10.44 -0.08 12.34
CA ILE A 53 9.52 0.63 13.21
C ILE A 53 8.59 -0.37 13.88
N ASP A 54 8.80 -0.61 15.18
CA ASP A 54 8.13 -1.66 15.96
C ASP A 54 6.60 -1.50 16.03
N ASP A 55 6.09 -0.27 15.86
CA ASP A 55 4.68 0.09 15.91
C ASP A 55 4.07 0.37 14.53
N MET A 56 4.63 -0.21 13.46
CA MET A 56 4.07 -0.16 12.11
C MET A 56 3.76 -1.54 11.52
N ASP A 57 2.58 -1.64 10.91
CA ASP A 57 2.17 -2.76 10.06
C ASP A 57 1.54 -2.19 8.79
N LEU A 58 2.41 -1.77 7.87
CA LEU A 58 2.01 -1.20 6.59
C LEU A 58 1.66 -2.28 5.57
N GLU A 59 0.54 -2.11 4.87
CA GLU A 59 0.09 -3.01 3.83
C GLU A 59 -0.33 -2.23 2.57
N LEU A 60 0.13 -2.69 1.40
CA LEU A 60 -0.27 -2.13 0.10
C LEU A 60 -1.52 -2.83 -0.41
N PHE A 61 -2.58 -2.07 -0.61
CA PHE A 61 -3.78 -2.49 -1.30
C PHE A 61 -3.91 -1.86 -2.68
N GLN A 62 -4.52 -2.59 -3.61
CA GLN A 62 -4.73 -2.11 -4.96
C GLN A 62 -6.05 -2.61 -5.54
N ALA A 63 -6.91 -1.68 -5.95
CA ALA A 63 -8.13 -2.00 -6.67
C ALA A 63 -7.90 -2.00 -8.18
N ARG A 64 -8.56 -2.92 -8.88
CA ARG A 64 -8.45 -3.07 -10.33
C ARG A 64 -9.80 -2.90 -11.01
N ARG A 65 -9.80 -2.26 -12.18
CA ARG A 65 -10.90 -2.33 -13.15
C ARG A 65 -10.42 -3.14 -14.35
N GLY A 66 -10.87 -4.38 -14.45
CA GLY A 66 -10.29 -5.35 -15.38
C GLY A 66 -8.81 -5.60 -15.06
N ARG A 67 -7.92 -5.42 -16.04
CA ARG A 67 -6.46 -5.59 -15.86
C ARG A 67 -5.75 -4.33 -15.34
N GLN A 68 -6.41 -3.18 -15.39
CA GLN A 68 -5.83 -1.90 -15.00
C GLN A 68 -5.97 -1.69 -13.50
N VAL A 69 -4.87 -1.31 -12.84
CA VAL A 69 -4.92 -0.81 -11.46
C VAL A 69 -5.46 0.62 -11.50
N VAL A 70 -6.50 0.90 -10.72
CA VAL A 70 -7.17 2.21 -10.69
C VAL A 70 -7.01 2.92 -9.36
N LEU A 71 -6.69 2.18 -8.30
CA LEU A 71 -6.52 2.69 -6.96
C LEU A 71 -5.36 1.96 -6.28
N VAL A 72 -4.58 2.71 -5.51
CA VAL A 72 -3.50 2.25 -4.66
C VAL A 72 -3.68 2.88 -3.29
N GLU A 73 -3.62 2.05 -2.26
CA GLU A 73 -3.78 2.46 -0.87
C GLU A 73 -2.67 1.83 -0.03
N ILE A 74 -2.14 2.61 0.90
CA ILE A 74 -1.25 2.10 1.96
C ILE A 74 -2.01 2.26 3.28
N TYR A 75 -2.26 1.13 3.93
CA TYR A 75 -2.89 1.09 5.25
C TYR A 75 -1.84 0.88 6.32
N ASN A 76 -2.05 1.45 7.50
CA ASN A 76 -1.45 0.92 8.72
C ASN A 76 -2.49 0.07 9.45
N ASN A 77 -2.16 -1.20 9.64
CA ASN A 77 -2.95 -2.17 10.36
C ASN A 77 -2.52 -2.31 11.82
N PHE A 78 -1.48 -1.59 12.26
CA PHE A 78 -1.04 -1.60 13.65
C PHE A 78 -2.15 -1.01 14.54
N VAL A 79 -2.79 -1.86 15.33
CA VAL A 79 -3.79 -1.47 16.32
C VAL A 79 -3.14 -1.58 17.69
N GLN A 80 -2.87 -0.45 18.35
CA GLN A 80 -2.62 -0.45 19.80
C GLN A 80 -3.89 -0.97 20.50
N ALA A 81 -3.75 -2.11 21.18
CA ALA A 81 -4.75 -2.67 22.08
C ALA A 81 -4.80 -1.89 23.40
#